data_AF-A0A7Y2GVZ8-F1
#
_entry.id   AF-A0A7Y2GVZ8-F1
#
_cell.length_a   1.000
_cell.length_b   1.000
_cell.length_c   1.000
_cell.angle_alpha   90.00
_cell.angle_beta   90.00
_cell.angle_gamma   90.00
#
_symmetry.space_group_name_H-M   'P 1'
#
loop_
_entity.id
_entity.type
_entity.pdbx_description
1 polymer ?
#
loop_
_entity_poly.entity_id
_entity_poly.type
_entity_poly.pdbx_seq_one_letter_code
_entity_poly.pdbx_strand_id
1 'polypeptide(L)'
;MVSNLSINRLFFNPITSTAFLLLLIFLAASCGSKAKTESAAEVKSEKVPVSKSEPKTEAERIEIADKERSKGAMIKIKENSPADTVRVFYKRLRAKQFREAIMLTNLRPAIEGLTDSEMKDLGVDFGFLAQRVPENMPINGEIVTGDTATVTVKFPNEETKKLETAEIKLRKDKDIWIVLVADGAGEKMAKREGKNYFFALRMDVHHKEAKAMLDRIGKAQMIYSMKNNGKFGNLETLINKGFVPQDAKTPLTTGYKYDVLLAEDHTTYTAVATPAEYGKTGKLSFALKITKDKQPELIFKDLKGRPLKN
;
A
#
# COMPACT_ATOMS: atom_id res chain seq x y z
N MET A 1 -22.10 6.25 50.11
CA MET A 1 -20.75 5.78 49.74
C MET A 1 -20.86 5.09 48.39
N VAL A 2 -20.57 5.80 47.31
CA VAL A 2 -20.69 5.29 45.94
C VAL A 2 -19.31 5.29 45.32
N SER A 3 -18.87 4.10 44.94
CA SER A 3 -17.56 3.78 44.42
C SER A 3 -17.31 4.42 43.06
N ASN A 4 -16.10 4.98 42.93
CA ASN A 4 -15.48 5.43 41.69
C ASN A 4 -15.44 4.28 40.66
N LEU A 5 -16.07 4.46 39.50
CA LEU A 5 -15.70 3.73 38.28
C LEU A 5 -15.04 4.70 37.31
N SER A 6 -13.72 4.60 37.24
CA SER A 6 -12.87 5.18 36.22
C SER A 6 -13.19 4.51 34.88
N ILE A 7 -13.78 5.25 33.94
CA ILE A 7 -14.01 4.77 32.57
C ILE A 7 -12.73 5.03 31.77
N ASN A 8 -12.07 3.92 31.44
CA ASN A 8 -10.91 3.81 30.58
C ASN A 8 -11.08 4.61 29.27
N ARG A 9 -10.15 5.55 29.07
CA ARG A 9 -9.78 6.08 27.75
C ARG A 9 -9.07 4.99 26.98
N LEU A 10 -9.76 4.28 26.09
CA LEU A 10 -9.13 3.40 25.12
C LEU A 10 -9.87 3.46 23.78
N PHE A 11 -9.06 3.58 22.72
CA PHE A 11 -9.39 3.44 21.29
C PHE A 11 -10.02 4.64 20.57
N PHE A 12 -9.20 5.64 20.27
CA PHE A 12 -9.30 6.38 19.01
C PHE A 12 -7.88 6.64 18.49
N ASN A 13 -7.35 5.69 17.73
CA ASN A 13 -6.22 5.94 16.83
C ASN A 13 -6.79 6.06 15.41
N PRO A 14 -6.61 7.20 14.72
CA PRO A 14 -6.96 7.31 13.31
C PRO A 14 -5.86 6.58 12.53
N ILE A 15 -6.11 5.34 12.16
CA ILE A 15 -5.27 4.67 11.17
C ILE A 15 -5.54 5.41 9.85
N THR A 16 -4.53 6.14 9.40
CA THR A 16 -4.49 6.89 8.16
C THR A 16 -4.74 5.96 6.96
N SER A 17 -5.71 6.33 6.12
CA SER A 17 -6.01 5.76 4.79
C SER A 17 -4.86 6.05 3.82
N THR A 18 -3.75 5.33 3.96
CA THR A 18 -2.55 5.48 3.12
C THR A 18 -1.82 4.15 2.85
N ALA A 19 -2.51 3.02 3.02
CA ALA A 19 -1.91 1.68 2.89
C ALA A 19 -2.60 0.85 1.79
N PHE A 20 -2.60 1.31 0.53
CA PHE A 20 -3.22 0.53 -0.55
C PHE A 20 -2.29 -0.05 -1.62
N LEU A 21 -1.03 0.39 -1.73
CA LEU A 21 -0.08 -0.28 -2.65
C LEU A 21 0.99 -1.14 -1.95
N LEU A 22 0.83 -1.37 -0.65
CA LEU A 22 1.80 -2.09 0.19
C LEU A 22 1.78 -3.60 -0.04
N LEU A 23 0.64 -4.17 -0.44
CA LEU A 23 0.47 -5.63 -0.39
C LEU A 23 1.04 -6.36 -1.60
N LEU A 24 1.17 -5.72 -2.77
CA LEU A 24 1.60 -6.43 -3.98
C LEU A 24 3.13 -6.64 -4.03
N ILE A 25 3.93 -5.72 -3.49
CA ILE A 25 5.40 -5.78 -3.66
C ILE A 25 6.12 -6.53 -2.50
N PHE A 26 5.49 -6.69 -1.33
CA PHE A 26 6.13 -7.32 -0.17
C PHE A 26 5.75 -8.78 0.10
N LEU A 27 4.84 -9.40 -0.68
CA LEU A 27 4.45 -10.81 -0.49
C LEU A 27 5.48 -11.85 -0.98
N ALA A 28 6.67 -11.44 -1.45
CA ALA A 28 7.74 -12.37 -1.82
C ALA A 28 8.55 -12.92 -0.62
N ALA A 29 8.28 -12.50 0.61
CA ALA A 29 9.09 -12.83 1.79
C ALA A 29 8.31 -13.58 2.88
N SER A 30 7.78 -14.78 2.59
CA SER A 30 7.47 -15.75 3.66
C SER A 30 7.32 -17.16 3.14
N CYS A 31 8.43 -17.89 3.03
CA CYS A 31 8.48 -19.32 3.32
C CYS A 31 9.94 -19.71 3.61
N GLY A 32 10.33 -19.60 4.89
CA GLY A 32 11.63 -20.07 5.36
C GLY A 32 11.59 -21.57 5.64
N SER A 33 12.48 -22.33 4.99
CA SER A 33 12.89 -23.66 5.46
C SER A 33 14.31 -23.57 6.02
N LYS A 34 14.43 -23.94 7.30
CA LYS A 34 15.68 -24.11 8.03
C LYS A 34 16.49 -25.25 7.43
N ALA A 35 17.79 -25.03 7.21
CA ALA A 35 18.77 -26.11 7.26
C ALA A 35 20.08 -25.57 7.87
N LYS A 36 20.54 -26.30 8.89
CA LYS A 36 21.73 -26.10 9.70
C LYS A 36 22.82 -26.98 9.11
N THR A 37 24.00 -26.45 8.80
CA THR A 37 25.22 -27.27 8.78
C THR A 37 26.45 -26.43 9.10
N GLU A 38 27.21 -26.99 10.03
CA GLU A 38 28.45 -26.57 10.64
C GLU A 38 29.61 -27.21 9.85
N SER A 39 30.69 -26.50 9.59
CA SER A 39 32.07 -27.02 9.75
C SER A 39 33.11 -25.98 9.34
N ALA A 40 34.14 -25.91 10.18
CA ALA A 40 35.37 -25.15 10.03
C ALA A 40 36.27 -25.68 8.90
N ALA A 41 37.13 -24.79 8.39
CA ALA A 41 38.48 -25.13 7.96
C ALA A 41 39.37 -23.88 8.02
N GLU A 42 40.41 -23.98 8.84
CA GLU A 42 41.57 -23.12 8.94
C GLU A 42 42.56 -23.42 7.80
N VAL A 43 43.34 -22.42 7.34
CA VAL A 43 44.81 -22.45 7.15
C VAL A 43 45.29 -21.28 6.24
N LYS A 44 46.17 -20.45 6.83
CA LYS A 44 47.42 -19.78 6.35
C LYS A 44 47.66 -19.66 4.83
N SER A 45 48.38 -18.68 4.27
CA SER A 45 49.11 -17.46 4.66
C SER A 45 49.82 -17.03 3.36
N GLU A 46 49.76 -15.79 2.89
CA GLU A 46 50.88 -15.25 2.11
C GLU A 46 50.96 -13.72 2.14
N LYS A 47 52.20 -13.22 2.22
CA LYS A 47 52.61 -11.83 2.42
C LYS A 47 52.85 -11.12 1.08
N VAL A 48 52.92 -9.77 1.19
CA VAL A 48 53.76 -8.79 0.47
C VAL A 48 53.00 -7.95 -0.59
N PRO A 49 53.32 -6.63 -0.86
CA PRO A 49 53.96 -5.57 -0.06
C PRO A 49 53.10 -4.30 0.12
N VAL A 50 53.58 -3.45 1.03
CA VAL A 50 53.14 -2.10 1.39
C VAL A 50 53.28 -1.09 0.24
N SER A 51 52.23 -0.32 -0.04
CA SER A 51 52.30 0.96 -0.77
C SER A 51 51.75 2.08 0.13
N LYS A 52 52.54 3.15 0.25
CA LYS A 52 52.34 4.30 1.15
C LYS A 52 51.15 5.16 0.73
N SER A 53 50.21 5.37 1.65
CA SER A 53 49.47 6.64 1.82
C SER A 53 49.01 6.75 3.28
N GLU A 54 48.93 7.98 3.76
CA GLU A 54 48.99 8.51 5.14
C GLU A 54 48.18 7.80 6.25
N PRO A 55 48.57 7.93 7.54
CA PRO A 55 47.93 7.20 8.63
C PRO A 55 46.61 7.87 9.04
N LYS A 56 45.49 7.36 8.53
CA LYS A 56 44.19 7.52 9.19
C LYS A 56 44.22 6.81 10.54
N THR A 57 43.82 7.50 11.60
CA THR A 57 43.75 7.00 12.98
C THR A 57 42.94 5.69 13.02
N GLU A 58 43.32 4.75 13.88
CA GLU A 58 42.65 3.43 14.00
C GLU A 58 41.12 3.58 14.20
N ALA A 59 40.69 4.60 14.94
CA ALA A 59 39.29 4.95 15.12
C ALA A 59 38.58 5.34 13.81
N GLU A 60 39.27 6.03 12.90
CA GLU A 60 38.72 6.48 11.60
C GLU A 60 38.71 5.32 10.59
N ARG A 61 39.66 4.38 10.67
CA ARG A 61 39.63 3.14 9.89
C ARG A 61 38.50 2.22 10.33
N ILE A 62 38.26 2.12 11.63
CA ILE A 62 37.13 1.36 12.19
C ILE A 62 35.80 2.02 11.80
N GLU A 63 35.68 3.35 11.84
CA GLU A 63 34.45 4.04 11.45
C GLU A 63 34.16 3.93 9.94
N ILE A 64 35.20 3.97 9.08
CA ILE A 64 35.07 3.72 7.63
C ILE A 64 34.73 2.26 7.36
N ALA A 65 35.37 1.31 8.05
CA ALA A 65 35.11 -0.13 7.90
C ALA A 65 33.72 -0.53 8.42
N ASP A 66 33.21 0.11 9.48
CA ASP A 66 31.87 -0.12 10.00
C ASP A 66 30.81 0.56 9.11
N LYS A 67 31.10 1.74 8.54
CA LYS A 67 30.28 2.35 7.47
C LYS A 67 30.25 1.49 6.21
N GLU A 68 31.34 0.83 5.84
CA GLU A 68 31.37 -0.09 4.69
C GLU A 68 30.71 -1.46 5.00
N ARG A 69 30.90 -2.02 6.19
CA ARG A 69 30.20 -3.24 6.65
C ARG A 69 28.69 -3.04 6.81
N SER A 70 28.26 -1.82 7.16
CA SER A 70 26.83 -1.46 7.22
C SER A 70 26.12 -1.51 5.85
N LYS A 71 26.87 -1.51 4.73
CA LYS A 71 26.33 -1.57 3.37
C LYS A 71 26.09 -2.99 2.85
N GLY A 72 26.55 -4.03 3.54
CA GLY A 72 26.40 -5.43 3.10
C GLY A 72 27.20 -5.78 1.84
N ALA A 73 27.53 -7.06 1.64
CA ALA A 73 28.25 -7.52 0.45
C ALA A 73 27.42 -7.25 -0.83
N MET A 74 28.03 -6.68 -1.86
CA MET A 74 27.39 -6.39 -3.14
C MET A 74 28.07 -7.17 -4.28
N ILE A 75 27.28 -7.69 -5.22
CA ILE A 75 27.82 -8.28 -6.45
C ILE A 75 28.16 -7.21 -7.48
N LYS A 76 29.06 -7.55 -8.42
CA LYS A 76 29.23 -6.76 -9.64
C LYS A 76 28.02 -6.99 -10.57
N ILE A 77 27.26 -5.93 -10.82
CA ILE A 77 26.07 -5.98 -11.66
C ILE A 77 26.48 -5.83 -13.14
N LYS A 78 26.09 -6.78 -13.98
CA LYS A 78 26.30 -6.74 -15.44
C LYS A 78 25.13 -6.02 -16.10
N GLU A 79 25.39 -5.24 -17.14
CA GLU A 79 24.33 -4.56 -17.89
C GLU A 79 23.32 -5.57 -18.47
N ASN A 80 22.03 -5.22 -18.43
CA ASN A 80 20.92 -6.07 -18.89
C ASN A 80 20.79 -7.43 -18.16
N SER A 81 21.43 -7.61 -17.00
CA SER A 81 21.22 -8.78 -16.14
C SER A 81 19.91 -8.69 -15.34
N PRO A 82 19.46 -9.78 -14.70
CA PRO A 82 18.37 -9.72 -13.73
C PRO A 82 18.63 -8.72 -12.61
N ALA A 83 19.82 -8.73 -12.00
CA ALA A 83 20.19 -7.77 -10.96
C ALA A 83 20.15 -6.32 -11.48
N ASP A 84 20.57 -6.10 -12.72
CA ASP A 84 20.51 -4.77 -13.35
C ASP A 84 19.07 -4.30 -13.55
N THR A 85 18.20 -5.20 -13.99
CA THR A 85 16.76 -4.92 -14.16
C THR A 85 16.12 -4.54 -12.83
N VAL A 86 16.43 -5.26 -11.75
CA VAL A 86 15.97 -4.93 -10.38
C VAL A 86 16.50 -3.55 -9.95
N ARG A 87 17.79 -3.30 -10.15
CA ARG A 87 18.42 -2.00 -9.83
C ARG A 87 17.73 -0.85 -10.58
N VAL A 88 17.49 -1.00 -11.88
CA VAL A 88 16.83 0.03 -12.71
C VAL A 88 15.38 0.22 -12.29
N PHE A 89 14.64 -0.86 -12.01
CA PHE A 89 13.26 -0.81 -11.51
C PHE A 89 13.15 0.04 -10.25
N TYR A 90 13.92 -0.26 -9.21
CA TYR A 90 13.87 0.48 -7.95
C TYR A 90 14.41 1.91 -8.08
N LYS A 91 15.43 2.13 -8.91
CA LYS A 91 15.93 3.50 -9.22
C LYS A 91 14.82 4.36 -9.83
N ARG A 92 14.10 3.85 -10.83
CA ARG A 92 12.98 4.55 -11.48
C ARG A 92 11.82 4.77 -10.51
N LEU A 93 11.50 3.76 -9.70
CA LEU A 93 10.42 3.86 -8.72
C LEU A 93 10.70 4.95 -7.67
N ARG A 94 11.92 5.00 -7.14
CA ARG A 94 12.36 6.07 -6.21
C ARG A 94 12.35 7.44 -6.87
N ALA A 95 12.74 7.52 -8.13
CA ALA A 95 12.69 8.75 -8.93
C ALA A 95 11.26 9.16 -9.36
N LYS A 96 10.22 8.46 -8.90
CA LYS A 96 8.81 8.67 -9.29
C LYS A 96 8.55 8.54 -10.79
N GLN A 97 9.44 7.85 -11.51
CA GLN A 97 9.30 7.47 -12.91
C GLN A 97 8.45 6.19 -12.99
N PHE A 98 7.19 6.30 -12.52
CA PHE A 98 6.32 5.15 -12.27
C PHE A 98 6.00 4.38 -13.55
N ARG A 99 5.83 5.08 -14.68
CA ARG A 99 5.52 4.45 -15.96
C ARG A 99 6.70 3.58 -16.36
N GLU A 100 7.90 4.14 -16.36
CA GLU A 100 9.13 3.48 -16.76
C GLU A 100 9.52 2.35 -15.79
N ALA A 101 9.18 2.46 -14.50
CA ALA A 101 9.38 1.40 -13.52
C ALA A 101 8.41 0.23 -13.78
N ILE A 102 7.11 0.49 -13.86
CA ILE A 102 6.10 -0.56 -14.04
C ILE A 102 6.24 -1.25 -15.40
N MET A 103 6.78 -0.59 -16.42
CA MET A 103 7.11 -1.20 -17.73
C MET A 103 8.09 -2.38 -17.61
N LEU A 104 8.91 -2.41 -16.56
CA LEU A 104 9.87 -3.49 -16.28
C LEU A 104 9.25 -4.66 -15.52
N THR A 105 7.94 -4.64 -15.31
CA THR A 105 7.24 -5.62 -14.46
C THR A 105 6.18 -6.40 -15.22
N ASN A 106 5.69 -7.47 -14.61
CA ASN A 106 4.56 -8.22 -15.15
C ASN A 106 3.22 -7.46 -15.09
N LEU A 107 3.20 -6.24 -14.54
CA LEU A 107 2.06 -5.32 -14.60
C LEU A 107 2.15 -4.32 -15.79
N ARG A 108 3.11 -4.47 -16.71
CA ARG A 108 3.23 -3.65 -17.93
C ARG A 108 1.89 -3.39 -18.67
N PRO A 109 1.01 -4.41 -18.90
CA PRO A 109 -0.27 -4.18 -19.59
C PRO A 109 -1.18 -3.15 -18.91
N ALA A 110 -0.98 -2.93 -17.60
CA ALA A 110 -1.77 -1.98 -16.82
C ALA A 110 -1.38 -0.51 -17.05
N ILE A 111 -0.26 -0.23 -17.72
CA ILE A 111 0.23 1.14 -17.92
C ILE A 111 0.46 1.53 -19.38
N GLU A 112 0.61 0.57 -20.28
CA GLU A 112 0.98 0.86 -21.68
C GLU A 112 -0.07 1.70 -22.42
N GLY A 113 -1.34 1.56 -22.04
CA GLY A 113 -2.46 2.33 -22.59
C GLY A 113 -2.84 3.59 -21.81
N LEU A 114 -2.14 3.92 -20.71
CA LEU A 114 -2.47 5.10 -19.90
C LEU A 114 -1.97 6.39 -20.58
N THR A 115 -2.83 7.39 -20.66
CA THR A 115 -2.45 8.77 -20.99
C THR A 115 -1.66 9.42 -19.86
N ASP A 116 -0.97 10.53 -20.12
CA ASP A 116 -0.23 11.24 -19.08
C ASP A 116 -1.13 11.85 -18.01
N SER A 117 -2.36 12.24 -18.39
CA SER A 117 -3.37 12.69 -17.43
C SER A 117 -3.81 11.55 -16.50
N GLU A 118 -4.09 10.36 -17.04
CA GLU A 118 -4.44 9.18 -16.23
C GLU A 118 -3.24 8.75 -15.35
N MET A 119 -2.02 8.84 -15.86
CA MET A 119 -0.80 8.54 -15.10
C MET A 119 -0.60 9.53 -13.94
N LYS A 120 -0.86 10.82 -14.17
CA LYS A 120 -0.82 11.85 -13.13
C LYS A 120 -1.90 11.62 -12.07
N ASP A 121 -3.11 11.23 -12.50
CA ASP A 121 -4.21 10.88 -11.60
C ASP A 121 -3.81 9.72 -10.67
N LEU A 122 -3.23 8.65 -11.21
CA LEU A 122 -2.71 7.51 -10.44
C LEU A 122 -1.43 7.80 -9.64
N GLY A 123 -0.75 8.92 -9.92
CA GLY A 123 0.50 9.30 -9.27
C GLY A 123 0.39 9.44 -7.75
N VAL A 124 -0.78 9.77 -7.23
CA VAL A 124 -1.03 9.81 -5.77
C VAL A 124 -1.00 8.42 -5.15
N ASP A 125 -1.50 7.40 -5.85
CA ASP A 125 -1.49 6.01 -5.36
C ASP A 125 -0.07 5.44 -5.39
N PHE A 126 0.67 5.74 -6.45
CA PHE A 126 2.06 5.30 -6.62
C PHE A 126 3.04 6.06 -5.72
N GLY A 127 2.72 7.30 -5.33
CA GLY A 127 3.57 8.16 -4.50
C GLY A 127 4.06 7.49 -3.22
N PHE A 128 3.22 6.65 -2.60
CA PHE A 128 3.56 5.89 -1.40
C PHE A 128 4.62 4.81 -1.64
N LEU A 129 4.74 4.28 -2.87
CA LEU A 129 5.79 3.32 -3.20
C LEU A 129 7.17 3.96 -3.15
N ALA A 130 7.31 5.15 -3.74
CA ALA A 130 8.60 5.84 -3.84
C ALA A 130 9.20 6.14 -2.45
N GLN A 131 8.34 6.41 -1.46
CA GLN A 131 8.75 6.67 -0.07
C GLN A 131 9.30 5.43 0.63
N ARG A 132 8.92 4.22 0.19
CA ARG A 132 9.36 2.95 0.80
C ARG A 132 10.65 2.41 0.20
N VAL A 133 11.09 2.93 -0.95
CA VAL A 133 12.34 2.48 -1.58
C VAL A 133 13.52 3.13 -0.85
N PRO A 134 14.40 2.35 -0.18
CA PRO A 134 15.56 2.91 0.50
C PRO A 134 16.55 3.54 -0.49
N GLU A 135 17.42 4.41 0.01
CA GLU A 135 18.44 5.05 -0.83
C GLU A 135 19.52 4.06 -1.26
N ASN A 136 19.92 3.20 -0.31
CA ASN A 136 20.81 2.11 -0.55
C ASN A 136 20.04 0.79 -0.46
N MET A 137 20.15 0.00 -1.53
CA MET A 137 19.57 -1.34 -1.63
C MET A 137 20.66 -2.27 -2.16
N PRO A 138 21.48 -2.84 -1.26
CA PRO A 138 22.54 -3.75 -1.64
C PRO A 138 21.95 -4.96 -2.37
N ILE A 139 22.52 -5.30 -3.53
CA ILE A 139 22.19 -6.53 -4.27
C ILE A 139 23.29 -7.55 -3.97
N ASN A 140 22.92 -8.61 -3.27
CA ASN A 140 23.83 -9.59 -2.70
C ASN A 140 24.07 -10.81 -3.61
N GLY A 141 23.19 -11.03 -4.59
CA GLY A 141 23.30 -12.18 -5.49
C GLY A 141 22.26 -12.15 -6.59
N GLU A 142 22.56 -12.87 -7.68
CA GLU A 142 21.61 -13.25 -8.71
C GLU A 142 21.82 -14.74 -9.04
N ILE A 143 20.73 -15.48 -9.15
CA ILE A 143 20.70 -16.87 -9.60
C ILE A 143 19.83 -16.91 -10.86
N VAL A 144 20.39 -17.43 -11.95
CA VAL A 144 19.71 -17.52 -13.25
C VAL A 144 19.56 -18.98 -13.65
N THR A 145 18.33 -19.39 -13.94
CA THR A 145 17.98 -20.75 -14.33
C THR A 145 17.08 -20.68 -15.56
N GLY A 146 17.67 -20.84 -16.76
CA GLY A 146 16.98 -20.69 -18.03
C GLY A 146 16.35 -19.31 -18.16
N ASP A 147 15.02 -19.28 -18.31
CA ASP A 147 14.22 -18.05 -18.46
C ASP A 147 13.70 -17.49 -17.12
N THR A 148 14.24 -17.95 -15.99
CA THR A 148 13.87 -17.45 -14.67
C THR A 148 15.10 -16.98 -13.90
N ALA A 149 14.90 -16.02 -13.01
CA ALA A 149 15.96 -15.56 -12.13
C ALA A 149 15.43 -15.16 -10.75
N THR A 150 16.28 -15.32 -9.75
CA THR A 150 16.07 -14.80 -8.40
C THR A 150 17.20 -13.85 -8.07
N VAL A 151 16.86 -12.62 -7.70
CA VAL A 151 17.81 -11.60 -7.25
C VAL A 151 17.62 -11.38 -5.76
N THR A 152 18.71 -11.46 -5.01
CA THR A 152 18.71 -11.30 -3.57
C THR A 152 19.14 -9.88 -3.23
N VAL A 153 18.30 -9.15 -2.51
CA VAL A 153 18.52 -7.75 -2.12
C VAL A 153 18.32 -7.55 -0.64
N LYS A 154 18.92 -6.51 -0.06
CA LYS A 154 18.67 -6.13 1.33
C LYS A 154 17.76 -4.92 1.43
N PHE A 155 16.67 -5.06 2.20
CA PHE A 155 15.75 -3.98 2.53
C PHE A 155 15.74 -3.72 4.04
N PRO A 156 15.59 -2.47 4.48
CA PRO A 156 15.30 -2.20 5.88
C PRO A 156 13.90 -2.72 6.21
N ASN A 157 13.79 -3.55 7.23
CA ASN A 157 12.51 -3.96 7.81
C ASN A 157 11.76 -2.72 8.33
N GLU A 158 10.45 -2.65 8.07
CA GLU A 158 9.66 -1.46 8.42
C GLU A 158 9.60 -1.22 9.94
N GLU A 159 9.61 -2.28 10.75
CA GLU A 159 9.51 -2.23 12.22
C GLU A 159 10.89 -2.11 12.87
N THR A 160 11.82 -3.01 12.55
CA THR A 160 13.10 -3.12 13.24
C THR A 160 14.18 -2.20 12.66
N LYS A 161 13.95 -1.64 11.46
CA LYS A 161 14.91 -0.87 10.66
C LYS A 161 16.19 -1.63 10.28
N LYS A 162 16.30 -2.91 10.62
CA LYS A 162 17.44 -3.75 10.28
C LYS A 162 17.34 -4.20 8.83
N LEU A 163 18.49 -4.34 8.18
CA LEU A 163 18.55 -4.87 6.82
C LEU A 163 18.22 -6.37 6.82
N GLU A 164 17.15 -6.73 6.14
CA GLU A 164 16.71 -8.10 5.91
C GLU A 164 16.84 -8.46 4.44
N THR A 165 17.14 -9.72 4.19
CA THR A 165 17.26 -10.26 2.85
C THR A 165 15.88 -10.51 2.25
N ALA A 166 15.63 -9.98 1.06
CA ALA A 166 14.45 -10.25 0.26
C ALA A 166 14.86 -10.87 -1.08
N GLU A 167 13.97 -11.72 -1.61
CA GLU A 167 14.12 -12.33 -2.92
C GLU A 167 13.17 -11.68 -3.91
N ILE A 168 13.72 -11.22 -5.03
CA ILE A 168 12.98 -10.65 -6.14
C ILE A 168 13.02 -11.65 -7.30
N LYS A 169 11.85 -12.12 -7.72
CA LYS A 169 11.72 -13.07 -8.82
C LYS A 169 11.57 -12.35 -10.15
N LEU A 170 12.20 -12.88 -11.18
CA LEU A 170 12.12 -12.40 -12.55
C LEU A 170 11.85 -13.54 -13.52
N ARG A 171 11.25 -13.21 -14.65
CA ARG A 171 11.18 -14.09 -15.83
C ARG A 171 11.69 -13.37 -17.06
N LYS A 172 12.24 -14.12 -18.01
CA LYS A 172 12.65 -13.63 -19.32
C LYS A 172 11.45 -13.68 -20.27
N ASP A 173 11.22 -12.59 -21.00
CA ASP A 173 10.18 -12.47 -22.03
C ASP A 173 10.76 -11.72 -23.23
N LYS A 174 10.92 -12.42 -24.37
CA LYS A 174 11.54 -11.88 -25.60
C LYS A 174 12.86 -11.15 -25.35
N ASP A 175 13.79 -11.83 -24.67
CA ASP A 175 15.10 -11.31 -24.28
C ASP A 175 15.14 -10.17 -23.26
N ILE A 176 13.99 -9.81 -22.68
CA ILE A 176 13.89 -8.79 -21.63
C ILE A 176 13.56 -9.47 -20.30
N TRP A 177 14.29 -9.12 -19.24
CA TRP A 177 13.93 -9.53 -17.88
C TRP A 177 12.75 -8.70 -17.36
N ILE A 178 11.78 -9.39 -16.77
CA ILE A 178 10.56 -8.82 -16.22
C ILE A 178 10.50 -9.14 -14.73
N VAL A 179 10.39 -8.10 -13.91
CA VAL A 179 10.22 -8.22 -12.45
C VAL A 179 8.81 -8.71 -12.14
N LEU A 180 8.70 -9.79 -11.35
CA LEU A 180 7.43 -10.36 -10.94
C LEU A 180 6.94 -9.67 -9.66
N VAL A 181 6.18 -8.59 -9.82
CA VAL A 181 5.63 -7.79 -8.71
C VAL A 181 4.17 -8.16 -8.39
N ALA A 182 3.52 -8.92 -9.26
CA ALA A 182 2.20 -9.49 -9.02
C ALA A 182 2.26 -11.01 -9.20
N ASP A 183 1.40 -11.72 -8.48
CA ASP A 183 1.20 -13.14 -8.69
C ASP A 183 0.51 -13.41 -10.05
N GLY A 184 0.33 -14.70 -10.37
CA GLY A 184 -0.29 -15.09 -11.64
C GLY A 184 -1.74 -14.61 -11.80
N ALA A 185 -2.48 -14.39 -10.70
CA ALA A 185 -3.83 -13.86 -10.77
C ALA A 185 -3.82 -12.36 -11.07
N GLY A 186 -2.98 -11.60 -10.38
CA GLY A 186 -2.77 -10.17 -10.61
C GLY A 186 -2.27 -9.87 -12.02
N GLU A 187 -1.33 -10.66 -12.55
CA GLU A 187 -0.86 -10.51 -13.94
C GLU A 187 -1.97 -10.79 -14.96
N LYS A 188 -2.79 -11.84 -14.74
CA LYS A 188 -3.94 -12.15 -15.62
C LYS A 188 -4.96 -11.03 -15.60
N MET A 189 -5.23 -10.46 -14.43
CA MET A 189 -6.11 -9.32 -14.27
C MET A 189 -5.55 -8.08 -14.97
N ALA A 190 -4.26 -7.78 -14.82
CA ALA A 190 -3.61 -6.67 -15.51
C ALA A 190 -3.69 -6.81 -17.04
N LYS A 191 -3.48 -8.02 -17.57
CA LYS A 191 -3.65 -8.32 -19.01
C LYS A 191 -5.09 -8.13 -19.48
N ARG A 192 -6.07 -8.54 -18.66
CA ARG A 192 -7.50 -8.44 -19.01
C ARG A 192 -8.02 -7.01 -18.97
N GLU A 193 -7.72 -6.29 -17.89
CA GLU A 193 -8.22 -4.94 -17.66
C GLU A 193 -7.40 -3.87 -18.42
N GLY A 194 -6.15 -4.20 -18.77
CA GLY A 194 -5.21 -3.27 -19.39
C GLY A 194 -5.09 -1.99 -18.57
N LYS A 195 -5.17 -0.84 -19.23
CA LYS A 195 -5.09 0.49 -18.60
C LYS A 195 -6.13 0.73 -17.48
N ASN A 196 -7.21 -0.04 -17.41
CA ASN A 196 -8.22 0.11 -16.35
C ASN A 196 -7.85 -0.59 -15.04
N TYR A 197 -6.80 -1.42 -15.03
CA TYR A 197 -6.43 -2.26 -13.89
C TYR A 197 -6.23 -1.45 -12.59
N PHE A 198 -5.42 -0.40 -12.62
CA PHE A 198 -5.15 0.41 -11.42
C PHE A 198 -6.37 1.23 -10.96
N PHE A 199 -7.19 1.70 -11.90
CA PHE A 199 -8.47 2.34 -11.56
C PHE A 199 -9.43 1.35 -10.91
N ALA A 200 -9.50 0.10 -11.40
CA ALA A 200 -10.31 -0.95 -10.79
C ALA A 200 -9.85 -1.23 -9.35
N LEU A 201 -8.54 -1.37 -9.13
CA LEU A 201 -7.97 -1.53 -7.80
C LEU A 201 -8.33 -0.35 -6.88
N ARG A 202 -8.16 0.90 -7.35
CA ARG A 202 -8.53 2.11 -6.60
C ARG A 202 -10.02 2.11 -6.22
N MET A 203 -10.90 1.78 -7.17
CA MET A 203 -12.34 1.73 -6.92
C MET A 203 -12.71 0.69 -5.86
N ASP A 204 -12.09 -0.49 -5.89
CA ASP A 204 -12.35 -1.54 -4.89
C ASP A 204 -11.99 -1.09 -3.47
N VAL A 205 -10.95 -0.28 -3.30
CA VAL A 205 -10.59 0.35 -1.99
C VAL A 205 -11.68 1.28 -1.56
N HIS A 206 -12.01 2.23 -2.43
CA HIS A 206 -12.93 3.30 -2.10
C HIS A 206 -14.31 2.72 -1.79
N HIS A 207 -14.71 1.61 -2.44
CA HIS A 207 -15.93 0.90 -2.08
C HIS A 207 -15.88 0.31 -0.67
N LYS A 208 -14.74 -0.25 -0.24
CA LYS A 208 -14.56 -0.76 1.13
C LYS A 208 -14.56 0.39 2.15
N GLU A 209 -13.88 1.48 1.84
CA GLU A 209 -13.84 2.68 2.69
C GLU A 209 -15.20 3.35 2.80
N ALA A 210 -15.95 3.43 1.69
CA ALA A 210 -17.32 3.92 1.70
C ALA A 210 -18.23 3.10 2.60
N LYS A 211 -18.13 1.75 2.54
CA LYS A 211 -18.87 0.87 3.45
C LYS A 211 -18.47 1.05 4.90
N ALA A 212 -17.17 1.18 5.18
CA ALA A 212 -16.67 1.41 6.53
C ALA A 212 -17.14 2.76 7.11
N MET A 213 -17.15 3.82 6.29
CA MET A 213 -17.67 5.12 6.71
C MET A 213 -19.19 5.09 6.93
N LEU A 214 -19.95 4.39 6.08
CA LEU A 214 -21.39 4.19 6.28
C LEU A 214 -21.69 3.43 7.58
N ASP A 215 -20.94 2.36 7.88
CA ASP A 215 -21.04 1.64 9.16
C ASP A 215 -20.75 2.58 10.34
N ARG A 216 -19.72 3.43 10.23
CA ARG A 216 -19.42 4.44 11.25
C ARG A 216 -20.53 5.45 11.43
N ILE A 217 -21.14 5.94 10.35
CA ILE A 217 -22.32 6.82 10.39
C ILE A 217 -23.47 6.09 11.08
N GLY A 218 -23.71 4.81 10.76
CA GLY A 218 -24.75 4.01 11.40
C GLY A 218 -24.57 3.88 12.92
N LYS A 219 -23.34 3.60 13.37
CA LYS A 219 -23.00 3.56 14.81
C LYS A 219 -23.16 4.94 15.47
N ALA A 220 -22.76 6.01 14.79
CA ALA A 220 -22.95 7.38 15.28
C ALA A 220 -24.44 7.72 15.45
N GLN A 221 -25.29 7.27 14.55
CA GLN A 221 -26.75 7.44 14.64
C GLN A 221 -27.34 6.72 15.85
N MET A 222 -26.89 5.51 16.15
CA MET A 222 -27.33 4.79 17.36
C MET A 222 -26.98 5.57 18.64
N ILE A 223 -25.75 6.05 18.74
CA ILE A 223 -25.28 6.86 19.88
C ILE A 223 -26.09 8.16 19.99
N TYR A 224 -26.34 8.83 18.86
CA TYR A 224 -27.11 10.06 18.83
C TYR A 224 -28.56 9.81 19.25
N SER A 225 -29.22 8.79 18.70
CA SER A 225 -30.60 8.42 19.00
C SER A 225 -30.83 8.09 20.48
N MET A 226 -29.92 7.33 21.10
CA MET A 226 -29.96 7.04 22.54
C MET A 226 -29.95 8.31 23.41
N LYS A 227 -29.31 9.39 22.94
CA LYS A 227 -29.18 10.67 23.66
C LYS A 227 -30.25 11.70 23.29
N ASN A 228 -31.06 11.44 22.27
CA ASN A 228 -32.00 12.40 21.70
C ASN A 228 -33.39 11.80 21.50
N ASN A 229 -33.88 11.05 22.50
CA ASN A 229 -35.24 10.53 22.55
C ASN A 229 -35.62 9.68 21.32
N GLY A 230 -34.70 8.87 20.80
CA GLY A 230 -34.93 8.02 19.64
C GLY A 230 -34.72 8.71 18.29
N LYS A 231 -34.46 10.03 18.25
CA LYS A 231 -34.31 10.80 17.01
C LYS A 231 -32.90 10.71 16.42
N PHE A 232 -32.82 10.71 15.09
CA PHE A 232 -31.56 10.71 14.35
C PHE A 232 -31.09 12.12 13.98
N GLY A 233 -29.78 12.26 13.72
CA GLY A 233 -29.13 13.53 13.38
C GLY A 233 -28.65 13.54 11.92
N ASN A 234 -28.55 14.72 11.31
CA ASN A 234 -27.94 14.84 9.98
C ASN A 234 -26.40 14.72 10.08
N LEU A 235 -25.73 14.59 8.93
CA LEU A 235 -24.28 14.35 8.90
C LEU A 235 -23.50 15.45 9.64
N GLU A 236 -23.85 16.72 9.43
CA GLU A 236 -23.20 17.86 10.07
C GLU A 236 -23.32 17.80 11.60
N THR A 237 -24.51 17.46 12.11
CA THR A 237 -24.73 17.31 13.55
C THR A 237 -23.85 16.20 14.13
N LEU A 238 -23.77 15.04 13.46
CA LEU A 238 -22.95 13.93 13.92
C LEU A 238 -21.45 14.28 13.94
N ILE A 239 -21.01 15.09 12.98
CA ILE A 239 -19.63 15.58 12.92
C ILE A 239 -19.35 16.60 14.03
N ASN A 240 -20.24 17.57 14.23
CA ASN A 240 -20.09 18.60 15.26
C ASN A 240 -20.13 18.01 16.68
N LYS A 241 -20.84 16.89 16.87
CA LYS A 241 -20.85 16.12 18.13
C LYS A 241 -19.66 15.17 18.29
N GLY A 242 -18.76 15.10 17.29
CA GLY A 242 -17.56 14.27 17.31
C GLY A 242 -17.79 12.77 17.10
N PHE A 243 -18.98 12.37 16.65
CA PHE A 243 -19.28 10.95 16.40
C PHE A 243 -18.81 10.49 15.01
N VAL A 244 -18.80 11.40 14.04
CA VAL A 244 -18.29 11.19 12.69
C VAL A 244 -17.09 12.11 12.46
N PRO A 245 -16.00 11.62 11.82
CA PRO A 245 -14.80 12.42 11.59
C PRO A 245 -15.05 13.51 10.53
N GLN A 246 -14.23 14.57 10.57
CA GLN A 246 -14.38 15.72 9.66
C GLN A 246 -14.12 15.35 8.19
N ASP A 247 -13.34 14.31 7.93
CA ASP A 247 -13.00 13.88 6.58
C ASP A 247 -14.22 13.39 5.80
N ALA A 248 -15.28 12.92 6.47
CA ALA A 248 -16.57 12.59 5.85
C ALA A 248 -17.25 13.76 5.13
N LYS A 249 -16.83 15.02 5.37
CA LYS A 249 -17.32 16.21 4.63
C LYS A 249 -16.83 16.26 3.19
N THR A 250 -15.75 15.56 2.87
CA THR A 250 -15.09 15.65 1.58
C THR A 250 -14.80 14.27 1.01
N PRO A 251 -14.72 14.11 -0.31
CA PRO A 251 -14.36 12.83 -0.90
C PRO A 251 -12.86 12.54 -0.85
N LEU A 252 -12.04 13.37 -0.19
CA LEU A 252 -10.59 13.30 -0.29
C LEU A 252 -10.02 12.00 0.27
N THR A 253 -10.59 11.46 1.36
CA THR A 253 -10.06 10.27 2.03
C THR A 253 -10.65 8.97 1.51
N THR A 254 -11.90 8.97 1.06
CA THR A 254 -12.57 7.72 0.65
C THR A 254 -12.99 7.69 -0.81
N GLY A 255 -12.81 8.79 -1.56
CA GLY A 255 -13.32 8.94 -2.92
C GLY A 255 -14.84 9.12 -3.05
N TYR A 256 -15.56 9.30 -1.93
CA TYR A 256 -17.02 9.30 -1.87
C TYR A 256 -17.56 10.53 -1.14
N LYS A 257 -18.70 11.04 -1.61
CA LYS A 257 -19.50 12.08 -0.95
C LYS A 257 -20.57 11.42 -0.11
N TYR A 258 -20.71 11.86 1.14
CA TYR A 258 -21.67 11.31 2.09
C TYR A 258 -22.79 12.31 2.38
N ASP A 259 -23.99 11.79 2.57
CA ASP A 259 -25.13 12.57 3.02
C ASP A 259 -26.04 11.69 3.91
N VAL A 260 -26.80 12.33 4.79
CA VAL A 260 -27.76 11.67 5.68
C VAL A 260 -29.11 12.35 5.51
N LEU A 261 -30.02 11.62 4.88
CA LEU A 261 -31.39 12.04 4.63
C LEU A 261 -32.26 11.56 5.80
N LEU A 262 -32.90 12.48 6.52
CA LEU A 262 -33.80 12.19 7.62
C LEU A 262 -35.25 12.23 7.16
N ALA A 263 -36.11 11.40 7.75
CA ALA A 263 -37.56 11.61 7.67
C ALA A 263 -38.00 12.83 8.49
N GLU A 264 -39.18 13.37 8.21
CA GLU A 264 -39.72 14.57 8.88
C GLU A 264 -39.80 14.43 10.41
N ASP A 265 -40.07 13.23 10.90
CA ASP A 265 -40.15 12.92 12.34
C ASP A 265 -38.80 12.58 12.98
N HIS A 266 -37.74 12.50 12.16
CA HIS A 266 -36.38 12.09 12.51
C HIS A 266 -36.28 10.68 13.12
N THR A 267 -37.28 9.81 12.90
CA THR A 267 -37.28 8.43 13.44
C THR A 267 -36.73 7.40 12.46
N THR A 268 -36.45 7.80 11.23
CA THR A 268 -35.77 7.00 10.22
C THR A 268 -34.76 7.83 9.45
N TYR A 269 -33.74 7.18 8.88
CA TYR A 269 -32.75 7.84 8.04
C TYR A 269 -32.25 6.93 6.91
N THR A 270 -31.72 7.57 5.87
CA THR A 270 -30.92 6.94 4.83
C THR A 270 -29.58 7.64 4.75
N ALA A 271 -28.49 6.94 5.06
CA ALA A 271 -27.14 7.45 4.81
C ALA A 271 -26.69 6.98 3.43
N VAL A 272 -26.26 7.90 2.57
CA VAL A 272 -25.84 7.61 1.20
C VAL A 272 -24.36 7.88 1.01
N ALA A 273 -23.71 7.08 0.17
CA ALA A 273 -22.37 7.33 -0.32
C ALA A 273 -22.37 7.31 -1.85
N THR A 274 -21.98 8.42 -2.47
CA THR A 274 -21.93 8.59 -3.93
C THR A 274 -20.48 8.81 -4.37
N PRO A 275 -19.98 8.12 -5.41
CA PRO A 275 -18.60 8.33 -5.84
C PRO A 275 -18.42 9.77 -6.30
N ALA A 276 -17.31 10.40 -5.92
CA ALA A 276 -16.99 11.76 -6.32
C ALA A 276 -16.81 11.90 -7.84
N GLU A 277 -16.15 10.90 -8.46
CA GLU A 277 -15.98 10.79 -9.91
C GLU A 277 -16.29 9.35 -10.35
N TYR A 278 -17.36 9.19 -11.14
CA TYR A 278 -17.76 7.88 -11.65
C TYR A 278 -16.67 7.29 -12.55
N GLY A 279 -16.35 6.01 -12.32
CA GLY A 279 -15.33 5.27 -13.07
C GLY A 279 -13.89 5.54 -12.63
N LYS A 280 -13.67 6.49 -11.70
CA LYS A 280 -12.35 6.80 -11.13
C LYS A 280 -12.29 6.53 -9.63
N THR A 281 -13.16 7.19 -8.87
CA THR A 281 -13.22 6.99 -7.42
C THR A 281 -14.23 5.92 -7.02
N GLY A 282 -15.16 5.57 -7.91
CA GLY A 282 -16.07 4.45 -7.72
C GLY A 282 -17.08 4.32 -8.86
N LYS A 283 -17.81 3.20 -8.87
CA LYS A 283 -18.93 2.96 -9.80
C LYS A 283 -20.25 2.76 -9.06
N LEU A 284 -20.18 2.14 -7.89
CA LEU A 284 -21.35 1.86 -7.06
C LEU A 284 -21.71 3.07 -6.22
N SER A 285 -23.00 3.33 -6.11
CA SER A 285 -23.56 4.18 -5.05
C SER A 285 -24.17 3.30 -3.99
N PHE A 286 -23.98 3.68 -2.72
CA PHE A 286 -24.39 2.91 -1.55
C PHE A 286 -25.47 3.66 -0.78
N ALA A 287 -26.36 2.92 -0.12
CA ALA A 287 -27.26 3.46 0.87
C ALA A 287 -27.37 2.50 2.07
N LEU A 288 -27.24 3.05 3.27
CA LEU A 288 -27.56 2.39 4.53
C LEU A 288 -28.93 2.89 4.98
N LYS A 289 -29.92 2.01 5.00
CA LYS A 289 -31.29 2.31 5.40
C LYS A 289 -31.57 1.75 6.78
N ILE A 290 -32.14 2.58 7.65
CA ILE A 290 -32.81 2.10 8.87
C ILE A 290 -34.29 2.38 8.72
N THR A 291 -35.08 1.31 8.75
CA THR A 291 -36.52 1.37 8.98
C THR A 291 -36.80 1.04 10.43
N LYS A 292 -37.86 1.64 10.99
CA LYS A 292 -38.33 1.36 12.36
C LYS A 292 -38.42 -0.14 12.60
N ASP A 293 -37.81 -0.59 13.70
CA ASP A 293 -37.78 -1.99 14.18
C ASP A 293 -37.00 -3.00 13.33
N LYS A 294 -36.13 -2.57 12.40
CA LYS A 294 -35.26 -3.46 11.61
C LYS A 294 -33.79 -3.15 11.74
N GLN A 295 -32.97 -4.17 11.49
CA GLN A 295 -31.53 -4.02 11.33
C GLN A 295 -31.21 -3.10 10.15
N PRO A 296 -30.09 -2.35 10.21
CA PRO A 296 -29.64 -1.54 9.09
C PRO A 296 -29.42 -2.40 7.83
N GLU A 297 -29.98 -1.95 6.70
CA GLU A 297 -29.82 -2.62 5.40
C GLU A 297 -28.88 -1.81 4.52
N LEU A 298 -27.76 -2.41 4.09
CA LEU A 298 -26.84 -1.82 3.12
C LEU A 298 -27.18 -2.30 1.71
N ILE A 299 -27.60 -1.38 0.85
CA ILE A 299 -27.85 -1.63 -0.57
C ILE A 299 -26.88 -0.86 -1.45
N PHE A 300 -26.62 -1.38 -2.66
CA PHE A 300 -25.73 -0.72 -3.63
C PHE A 300 -26.14 -1.00 -5.06
N LYS A 301 -25.88 -0.03 -5.94
CA LYS A 301 -26.17 -0.14 -7.38
C LYS A 301 -25.23 0.76 -8.18
N ASP A 302 -24.89 0.34 -9.40
CA ASP A 302 -24.27 1.25 -10.36
C ASP A 302 -25.34 2.21 -10.89
N LEU A 303 -25.26 3.46 -10.43
CA LEU A 303 -26.16 4.55 -10.81
C LEU A 303 -25.46 5.62 -11.65
N LYS A 304 -24.28 5.29 -12.23
CA LYS A 304 -23.47 6.21 -13.03
C LYS A 304 -23.13 7.51 -12.29
N GLY A 305 -22.76 7.38 -11.01
CA GLY A 305 -22.42 8.51 -10.13
C GLY A 305 -23.60 9.28 -9.55
N ARG A 306 -24.84 8.81 -9.76
CA ARG A 306 -26.02 9.39 -9.10
C ARG A 306 -26.25 8.76 -7.71
N PRO A 307 -26.69 9.54 -6.72
CA PRO A 307 -26.95 9.01 -5.38
C PRO A 307 -28.06 7.97 -5.40
N LEU A 308 -27.94 6.96 -4.55
CA LEU A 308 -29.00 5.98 -4.30
C LEU A 308 -30.03 6.61 -3.36
N LYS A 309 -30.85 7.50 -3.92
CA LYS A 309 -32.03 8.08 -3.28
C LYS A 309 -33.20 7.10 -3.43
N ASN A 310 -34.08 7.08 -2.42
CA ASN A 310 -35.32 6.31 -2.47
C ASN A 310 -36.15 6.66 -3.70
#